data_AF-A0A7C5CB26-F1
#
_entry.id   AF-A0A7C5CB26-F1
#
_cell.length_a   1.000
_cell.length_b   1.000
_cell.length_c   1.000
_cell.angle_alpha   90.00
_cell.angle_beta   90.00
_cell.angle_gamma   90.00
#
_symmetry.space_group_name_H-M   'P 1'
#
loop_
_entity.id
_entity.type
_entity.pdbx_description
1 polymer ?
#
loop_
_entity_poly.entity_id
_entity_poly.type
_entity_poly.pdbx_seq_one_letter_code
_entity_poly.pdbx_strand_id
1 'polypeptide(L)'
;MADSTDLIARRARLFGPNVPTFYREPVHLVRGEGARLWDADGREYIDAYNNVPHVGHAHPKVVEAIAQQAATLNTHSRYLHEGVLDYGERLVATMGGGLETLLMVCTGSEANDVALRMARAVTGKCGFIATDNTYHGNTALVSQLSSRKEPIGGANQNVRLVPAPDSVKDGREFARHIARAIDWFEEEGYGFAGLILDPFFANEGFPSVAADFLAPTVKLVKRARGLVIADEVQPGFGAAHA
;
A
#
# COMPACT_ATOMS: atom_id res chain seq x y z
N MET A 1 -9.38 15.99 31.70
CA MET A 1 -9.09 15.13 30.53
C MET A 1 -9.19 13.68 30.97
N ALA A 2 -9.62 12.76 30.12
CA ALA A 2 -9.69 11.35 30.51
C ALA A 2 -8.28 10.83 30.80
N ASP A 3 -8.11 10.12 31.92
CA ASP A 3 -6.87 9.41 32.25
C ASP A 3 -6.54 8.42 31.12
N SER A 4 -5.30 8.46 30.62
CA SER A 4 -4.82 7.56 29.55
C SER A 4 -5.04 6.08 29.89
N THR A 5 -5.01 5.72 31.18
CA THR A 5 -5.28 4.35 31.64
C THR A 5 -6.72 3.92 31.37
N ASP A 6 -7.70 4.80 31.63
CA ASP A 6 -9.11 4.55 31.31
C ASP A 6 -9.33 4.43 29.80
N LEU A 7 -8.66 5.27 29.01
CA LEU A 7 -8.75 5.22 27.55
C LEU A 7 -8.23 3.91 26.96
N ILE A 8 -7.11 3.39 27.47
CA ILE A 8 -6.54 2.11 27.04
C ILE A 8 -7.49 0.96 27.40
N ALA A 9 -8.01 0.94 28.62
CA ALA A 9 -8.97 -0.08 29.06
C ALA A 9 -10.25 -0.07 28.20
N ARG A 10 -10.77 1.12 27.89
CA ARG A 10 -11.91 1.29 26.99
C ARG A 10 -11.61 0.83 25.57
N ARG A 11 -10.43 1.14 25.02
CA ARG A 11 -10.00 0.64 23.71
C ARG A 11 -9.92 -0.88 23.68
N ALA A 12 -9.29 -1.50 24.67
CA ALA A 12 -9.17 -2.96 24.75
C ALA A 12 -10.54 -3.64 24.83
N ARG A 13 -11.48 -3.07 25.59
CA ARG A 13 -12.87 -3.58 25.68
C ARG A 13 -13.64 -3.43 24.37
N LEU A 14 -13.47 -2.31 23.66
CA LEU A 14 -14.28 -1.97 22.48
C LEU A 14 -13.71 -2.52 21.17
N PHE A 15 -12.39 -2.53 21.01
CA PHE A 15 -11.72 -2.93 19.77
C PHE A 15 -10.98 -4.26 19.89
N GLY A 16 -10.98 -4.85 21.10
CA GLY A 16 -10.20 -6.03 21.42
C GLY A 16 -8.76 -5.68 21.84
N PRO A 17 -8.09 -6.58 22.57
CA PRO A 17 -6.77 -6.32 23.16
C PRO A 17 -5.62 -6.30 22.14
N ASN A 18 -5.85 -6.79 20.93
CA ASN A 18 -4.80 -7.00 19.92
C ASN A 18 -4.71 -5.88 18.88
N VAL A 19 -5.53 -4.83 18.99
CA VAL A 19 -5.40 -3.64 18.14
C VAL A 19 -4.22 -2.81 18.66
N PRO A 20 -3.14 -2.67 17.88
CA PRO A 20 -1.88 -2.15 18.39
C PRO A 20 -1.97 -0.67 18.76
N THR A 21 -1.11 -0.29 19.70
CA THR A 21 -0.75 1.09 20.02
C THR A 21 0.77 1.23 19.91
N PHE A 22 1.25 2.41 19.52
CA PHE A 22 2.68 2.71 19.54
C PHE A 22 3.16 3.04 20.95
N TYR A 23 4.46 2.84 21.17
CA TYR A 23 5.19 3.07 22.43
C TYR A 23 4.79 2.16 23.59
N ARG A 24 5.63 2.10 24.63
CA ARG A 24 5.35 1.36 25.87
C ARG A 24 4.21 2.02 26.65
N GLU A 25 4.21 3.34 26.66
CA GLU A 25 3.14 4.18 27.20
C GLU A 25 2.45 4.86 26.00
N PRO A 26 1.24 4.42 25.64
CA PRO A 26 0.52 4.99 24.49
C PRO A 26 0.30 6.49 24.64
N VAL A 27 0.63 7.24 23.58
CA VAL A 27 0.47 8.69 23.55
C VAL A 27 -0.97 9.06 23.17
N HIS A 28 -1.61 9.90 23.97
CA HIS A 28 -2.94 10.44 23.69
C HIS A 28 -2.84 11.79 22.99
N LEU A 29 -2.74 11.75 21.67
CA LEU A 29 -2.70 12.95 20.82
C LEU A 29 -4.10 13.58 20.71
N VAL A 30 -4.18 14.92 20.89
CA VAL A 30 -5.45 15.66 20.89
C VAL A 30 -5.48 16.82 19.88
N ARG A 31 -4.33 17.24 19.35
CA ARG A 31 -4.23 18.30 18.34
C ARG A 31 -3.10 18.03 17.36
N GLY A 32 -3.28 18.41 16.10
CA GLY A 32 -2.24 18.43 15.09
C GLY A 32 -2.34 19.67 14.21
N GLU A 33 -1.19 20.17 13.75
CA GLU A 33 -1.07 21.34 12.87
C GLU A 33 0.24 21.25 12.07
N GLY A 34 0.15 21.11 10.74
CA GLY A 34 1.33 20.90 9.92
C GLY A 34 2.06 19.61 10.32
N ALA A 35 3.34 19.71 10.65
CA ALA A 35 4.16 18.59 11.17
C ALA A 35 4.24 18.54 12.71
N ARG A 36 3.36 19.25 13.42
CA ARG A 36 3.36 19.32 14.89
C ARG A 36 2.13 18.63 15.46
N LEU A 37 2.31 17.96 16.59
CA LEU A 37 1.29 17.24 17.35
C LEU A 37 1.34 17.67 18.82
N TRP A 38 0.19 17.70 19.49
CA TRP A 38 0.11 17.93 20.93
C TRP A 38 -0.66 16.80 21.60
N ASP A 39 -0.11 16.29 22.70
CA ASP A 39 -0.82 15.37 23.57
C ASP A 39 -1.79 16.09 24.52
N ALA A 40 -2.57 15.31 25.27
CA ALA A 40 -3.52 15.82 26.25
C ALA A 40 -2.87 16.70 27.32
N ASP A 41 -1.61 16.46 27.70
CA ASP A 41 -0.91 17.27 28.71
C ASP A 41 -0.29 18.55 28.12
N GLY A 42 -0.50 18.80 26.82
CA GLY A 42 -0.01 19.97 26.10
C GLY A 42 1.43 19.85 25.62
N ARG A 43 2.06 18.67 25.75
CA ARG A 43 3.40 18.43 25.22
C ARG A 43 3.35 18.36 23.71
N GLU A 44 4.30 19.04 23.10
CA GLU A 44 4.45 19.08 21.65
C GLU A 44 5.43 18.03 21.13
N TYR A 45 5.13 17.52 19.94
CA TYR A 45 5.92 16.56 19.18
C TYR A 45 6.07 17.04 17.74
N ILE A 46 7.23 16.74 17.15
CA ILE A 46 7.41 16.79 15.69
C ILE A 46 7.01 15.43 15.11
N ASP A 47 6.09 15.44 14.15
CA ASP A 47 5.65 14.26 13.43
C ASP A 47 6.59 13.97 12.26
N ALA A 48 7.40 12.92 12.42
CA ALA A 48 8.32 12.41 11.42
C ALA A 48 8.00 10.96 11.03
N TYR A 49 6.75 10.52 11.23
CA TYR A 49 6.34 9.14 10.96
C TYR A 49 5.08 9.04 10.09
N ASN A 50 4.07 9.87 10.35
CA ASN A 50 2.78 9.72 9.65
C ASN A 50 2.87 10.24 8.21
N ASN A 51 2.66 9.36 7.24
CA ASN A 51 2.55 9.72 5.82
C ASN A 51 1.13 10.10 5.38
N VAL A 52 0.09 9.64 6.10
CA VAL A 52 -1.33 9.91 5.82
C VAL A 52 -1.67 11.41 5.78
N PRO A 53 -1.29 12.24 6.76
CA PRO A 53 -1.44 13.70 6.68
C PRO A 53 -0.36 14.30 5.76
N HIS A 54 -0.34 13.90 4.49
CA HIS A 54 0.74 14.19 3.53
C HIS A 54 1.00 15.70 3.35
N VAL A 55 -0.04 16.53 3.41
CA VAL A 55 0.04 18.00 3.36
C VAL A 55 0.03 18.65 4.76
N GLY A 56 0.30 17.88 5.80
CA GLY A 56 0.26 18.29 7.20
C GLY A 56 -1.11 18.11 7.86
N HIS A 57 -1.09 17.95 9.18
CA HIS A 57 -2.28 17.83 10.02
C HIS A 57 -3.17 19.08 9.93
N ALA A 58 -4.48 18.87 9.86
CA ALA A 58 -5.50 19.92 9.83
C ALA A 58 -5.27 20.98 8.73
N HIS A 59 -4.75 20.59 7.57
CA HIS A 59 -4.48 21.52 6.48
C HIS A 59 -5.76 22.27 6.04
N PRO A 60 -5.81 23.61 6.11
CA PRO A 60 -7.05 24.38 6.04
C PRO A 60 -7.81 24.17 4.71
N LYS A 61 -7.09 24.10 3.58
CA LYS A 61 -7.72 23.84 2.28
C LYS A 61 -8.40 22.46 2.17
N VAL A 62 -7.88 21.46 2.87
CA VAL A 62 -8.45 20.10 2.86
C VAL A 62 -9.71 20.08 3.72
N VAL A 63 -9.64 20.68 4.91
CA VAL A 63 -10.78 20.79 5.83
C VAL A 63 -11.94 21.54 5.17
N GLU A 64 -11.66 22.69 4.55
CA GLU A 64 -12.66 23.50 3.86
C GLU A 64 -13.31 22.73 2.71
N ALA A 65 -12.52 22.10 1.83
CA ALA A 65 -13.04 21.35 0.69
C ALA A 65 -13.95 20.17 1.11
N ILE A 66 -13.56 19.41 2.14
CA ILE A 66 -14.36 18.30 2.66
C ILE A 66 -15.67 18.83 3.28
N ALA A 67 -15.59 19.86 4.11
CA ALA A 67 -16.76 20.43 4.78
C ALA A 67 -17.78 20.99 3.78
N GLN A 68 -17.29 21.74 2.78
CA GLN A 68 -18.13 22.32 1.73
C GLN A 68 -18.82 21.24 0.89
N GLN A 69 -18.07 20.22 0.44
CA GLN A 69 -18.65 19.15 -0.35
C GLN A 69 -19.67 18.34 0.46
N ALA A 70 -19.36 18.01 1.73
CA ALA A 70 -20.28 17.26 2.60
C ALA A 70 -21.58 18.03 2.90
N ALA A 71 -21.52 19.36 3.03
CA ALA A 71 -22.70 20.20 3.18
C ALA A 71 -23.54 20.31 1.89
N THR A 72 -22.97 19.96 0.74
CA THR A 72 -23.61 20.07 -0.57
C THR A 72 -24.16 18.72 -1.03
N LEU A 73 -23.31 17.70 -1.15
CA LEU A 73 -23.66 16.37 -1.65
C LEU A 73 -22.59 15.33 -1.28
N ASN A 74 -23.03 14.17 -0.79
CA ASN A 74 -22.18 13.00 -0.58
C ASN A 74 -22.96 11.72 -0.93
N THR A 75 -22.81 11.23 -2.17
CA THR A 75 -23.51 10.05 -2.69
C THR A 75 -22.55 9.18 -3.51
N HIS A 76 -23.02 8.02 -3.94
CA HIS A 76 -22.24 7.10 -4.77
C HIS A 76 -22.13 7.56 -6.23
N SER A 77 -21.15 7.01 -6.96
CA SER A 77 -20.82 7.36 -8.35
C SER A 77 -21.82 6.92 -9.43
N ARG A 78 -22.93 6.26 -9.08
CA ARG A 78 -24.01 5.92 -10.05
C ARG A 78 -24.81 7.15 -10.51
N TYR A 79 -24.70 8.27 -9.79
CA TYR A 79 -25.21 9.57 -10.23
C TYR A 79 -24.04 10.43 -10.73
N LEU A 80 -24.30 11.30 -11.70
CA LEU A 80 -23.25 12.16 -12.26
C LEU A 80 -22.90 13.29 -11.29
N HIS A 81 -21.61 13.54 -11.10
CA HIS A 81 -21.09 14.70 -10.38
C HIS A 81 -19.64 14.99 -10.82
N GLU A 82 -19.33 16.27 -11.05
CA GLU A 82 -18.06 16.72 -11.65
C GLU A 82 -16.85 16.39 -10.78
N GLY A 83 -16.96 16.52 -9.45
CA GLY A 83 -15.80 16.44 -8.56
C GLY A 83 -14.96 15.15 -8.63
N VAL A 84 -15.57 14.00 -8.96
CA VAL A 84 -14.80 12.74 -9.14
C VAL A 84 -14.12 12.68 -10.51
N LEU A 85 -14.74 13.29 -11.53
CA LEU A 85 -14.17 13.38 -12.87
C LEU A 85 -12.99 14.37 -12.87
N ASP A 86 -13.17 15.55 -12.30
CA ASP A 86 -12.11 16.57 -12.16
C ASP A 86 -10.91 16.02 -11.38
N TYR A 87 -11.16 15.27 -10.29
CA TYR A 87 -10.11 14.60 -9.56
C TYR A 87 -9.41 13.53 -10.41
N GLY A 88 -10.20 12.70 -11.11
CA GLY A 88 -9.70 11.66 -11.99
C GLY A 88 -8.79 12.20 -13.09
N GLU A 89 -9.25 13.21 -13.82
CA GLU A 89 -8.49 13.89 -14.89
C GLU A 89 -7.18 14.47 -14.38
N ARG A 90 -7.22 15.16 -13.23
CA ARG A 90 -6.01 15.73 -12.61
C ARG A 90 -5.04 14.66 -12.15
N LEU A 91 -5.53 13.55 -11.60
CA LEU A 91 -4.68 12.47 -11.11
C LEU A 91 -4.01 11.74 -12.29
N VAL A 92 -4.77 11.30 -13.29
CA VAL A 92 -4.20 10.58 -14.44
C VAL A 92 -3.25 11.46 -15.25
N ALA A 93 -3.47 12.79 -15.30
CA ALA A 93 -2.55 13.73 -15.92
C ALA A 93 -1.17 13.80 -15.24
N THR A 94 -1.03 13.32 -14.00
CA THR A 94 0.28 13.18 -13.33
C THR A 94 0.99 11.87 -13.64
N MET A 95 0.31 10.94 -14.32
CA MET A 95 0.83 9.61 -14.62
C MET A 95 1.47 9.57 -16.01
N GLY A 96 2.51 8.73 -16.16
CA GLY A 96 3.13 8.42 -17.44
C GLY A 96 2.77 7.02 -17.95
N GLY A 97 3.34 6.63 -19.09
CA GLY A 97 3.33 5.23 -19.54
C GLY A 97 1.98 4.67 -19.99
N GLY A 98 1.02 5.53 -20.35
CA GLY A 98 -0.32 5.12 -20.83
C GLY A 98 -1.32 4.80 -19.72
N LEU A 99 -1.05 5.24 -18.48
CA LEU A 99 -1.98 5.10 -17.35
C LEU A 99 -3.05 6.20 -17.39
N GLU A 100 -4.13 5.95 -18.13
CA GLU A 100 -5.17 6.95 -18.46
C GLU A 100 -6.52 6.68 -17.77
N THR A 101 -6.63 5.60 -16.99
CA THR A 101 -7.89 5.17 -16.36
C THR A 101 -7.71 4.97 -14.87
N LEU A 102 -8.73 5.37 -14.09
CA LEU A 102 -8.75 5.31 -12.64
C LEU A 102 -9.93 4.48 -12.15
N LEU A 103 -9.69 3.67 -11.12
CA LEU A 103 -10.73 3.02 -10.32
C LEU A 103 -10.55 3.46 -8.86
N MET A 104 -11.60 4.03 -8.28
CA MET A 104 -11.58 4.55 -6.91
C MET A 104 -11.95 3.46 -5.90
N VAL A 105 -11.20 3.40 -4.81
CA VAL A 105 -11.43 2.54 -3.64
C VAL A 105 -11.20 3.34 -2.35
N CYS A 106 -11.50 2.75 -1.20
CA CYS A 106 -11.40 3.43 0.09
C CYS A 106 -10.09 3.10 0.84
N THR A 107 -9.36 2.05 0.45
CA THR A 107 -8.11 1.65 1.11
C THR A 107 -7.08 1.10 0.13
N GLY A 108 -5.79 1.13 0.52
CA GLY A 108 -4.72 0.45 -0.23
C GLY A 108 -4.93 -1.07 -0.33
N SER A 109 -5.54 -1.68 0.69
CA SER A 109 -5.88 -3.11 0.66
C SER A 109 -6.91 -3.43 -0.43
N GLU A 110 -7.94 -2.60 -0.60
CA GLU A 110 -8.91 -2.74 -1.69
C GLU A 110 -8.28 -2.49 -3.06
N ALA A 111 -7.38 -1.50 -3.17
CA ALA A 111 -6.68 -1.18 -4.42
C ALA A 111 -5.87 -2.39 -4.91
N ASN A 112 -5.08 -2.98 -4.00
CA ASN A 112 -4.29 -4.17 -4.30
C ASN A 112 -5.16 -5.39 -4.57
N ASP A 113 -6.28 -5.58 -3.85
CA ASP A 113 -7.20 -6.69 -4.12
C ASP A 113 -7.79 -6.62 -5.54
N VAL A 114 -8.25 -5.42 -5.94
CA VAL A 114 -8.76 -5.18 -7.29
C VAL A 114 -7.66 -5.35 -8.33
N ALA A 115 -6.45 -4.83 -8.10
CA ALA A 115 -5.33 -4.97 -9.02
C ALA A 115 -4.97 -6.44 -9.28
N LEU A 116 -4.89 -7.26 -8.22
CA LEU A 116 -4.64 -8.70 -8.36
C LEU A 116 -5.79 -9.39 -9.11
N ARG A 117 -7.05 -9.04 -8.83
CA ARG A 117 -8.19 -9.60 -9.55
C ARG A 117 -8.20 -9.22 -11.04
N MET A 118 -7.82 -7.98 -11.37
CA MET A 118 -7.66 -7.53 -12.76
C MET A 118 -6.53 -8.29 -13.45
N ALA A 119 -5.40 -8.50 -12.78
CA ALA A 119 -4.30 -9.32 -13.32
C ALA A 119 -4.75 -10.75 -13.63
N ARG A 120 -5.53 -11.38 -12.74
CA ARG A 120 -6.14 -12.70 -13.01
C ARG A 120 -7.06 -12.66 -14.22
N ALA A 121 -7.93 -11.66 -14.31
CA ALA A 121 -8.89 -11.53 -15.40
C ALA A 121 -8.22 -11.33 -16.77
N VAL A 122 -7.15 -10.53 -16.83
CA VAL A 122 -6.40 -10.26 -18.07
C VAL A 122 -5.56 -11.45 -18.51
N THR A 123 -4.90 -12.13 -17.55
CA THR A 123 -3.95 -13.20 -17.87
C THR A 123 -4.59 -14.59 -17.93
N GLY A 124 -5.73 -14.79 -17.27
CA GLY A 124 -6.34 -16.12 -17.05
C GLY A 124 -5.57 -16.99 -16.05
N LYS A 125 -4.56 -16.42 -15.35
CA LYS A 125 -3.62 -17.12 -14.47
C LYS A 125 -3.81 -16.68 -13.02
N CYS A 126 -3.26 -17.41 -12.04
CA CYS A 126 -3.45 -17.07 -10.63
C CYS A 126 -2.20 -16.97 -9.76
N GLY A 127 -1.01 -17.25 -10.31
CA GLY A 127 0.28 -17.17 -9.61
C GLY A 127 0.76 -15.72 -9.41
N PHE A 128 1.01 -15.33 -8.16
CA PHE A 128 1.54 -14.00 -7.82
C PHE A 128 2.89 -14.07 -7.12
N ILE A 129 3.76 -13.10 -7.42
CA ILE A 129 5.05 -12.94 -6.76
C ILE A 129 5.04 -11.65 -5.93
N ALA A 130 5.61 -11.73 -4.73
CA ALA A 130 5.93 -10.60 -3.86
C ALA A 130 7.28 -10.84 -3.17
N THR A 131 7.81 -9.87 -2.43
CA THR A 131 9.04 -10.07 -1.65
C THR A 131 8.73 -10.76 -0.32
N ASP A 132 9.73 -11.39 0.31
CA ASP A 132 9.62 -12.04 1.61
C ASP A 132 9.66 -11.07 2.80
N ASN A 133 9.60 -9.76 2.57
CA ASN A 133 9.52 -8.74 3.63
C ASN A 133 8.59 -7.57 3.27
N THR A 134 7.41 -7.88 2.74
CA THR A 134 6.42 -6.86 2.34
C THR A 134 5.11 -6.89 3.16
N TYR A 135 4.36 -5.81 3.02
CA TYR A 135 2.98 -5.67 3.42
C TYR A 135 2.21 -4.88 2.35
N HIS A 136 1.22 -5.51 1.73
CA HIS A 136 0.36 -4.91 0.70
C HIS A 136 -1.09 -4.71 1.17
N GLY A 137 -1.45 -5.15 2.37
CA GLY A 137 -2.82 -5.02 2.88
C GLY A 137 -3.31 -6.22 3.66
N ASN A 138 -4.63 -6.26 3.92
CA ASN A 138 -5.24 -7.22 4.85
C ASN A 138 -6.49 -7.95 4.31
N THR A 139 -6.87 -7.78 3.03
CA THR A 139 -7.94 -8.60 2.45
C THR A 139 -7.49 -10.05 2.30
N ALA A 140 -8.45 -10.97 2.12
CA ALA A 140 -8.16 -12.40 2.01
C ALA A 140 -7.14 -12.74 0.91
N LEU A 141 -7.16 -12.07 -0.24
CA LEU A 141 -6.18 -12.30 -1.31
C LEU A 141 -4.86 -11.59 -1.04
N VAL A 142 -4.90 -10.34 -0.57
CA VAL A 142 -3.71 -9.50 -0.41
C VAL A 142 -2.86 -9.91 0.79
N SER A 143 -3.50 -10.37 1.88
CA SER A 143 -2.81 -10.88 3.08
C SER A 143 -1.86 -12.03 2.79
N GLN A 144 -2.10 -12.79 1.71
CA GLN A 144 -1.27 -13.92 1.26
C GLN A 144 0.10 -13.48 0.74
N LEU A 145 0.27 -12.20 0.44
CA LEU A 145 1.52 -11.62 -0.05
C LEU A 145 2.49 -11.25 1.09
N SER A 146 2.07 -11.34 2.35
CA SER A 146 2.91 -10.96 3.49
C SER A 146 3.51 -12.17 4.18
N SER A 147 4.78 -12.05 4.56
CA SER A 147 5.48 -13.00 5.45
C SER A 147 5.37 -12.63 6.93
N ARG A 148 4.86 -11.43 7.27
CA ARG A 148 4.90 -10.88 8.63
C ARG A 148 3.88 -11.50 9.56
N LYS A 149 2.78 -12.01 9.01
CA LYS A 149 1.73 -12.71 9.75
C LYS A 149 1.24 -13.86 8.89
N GLU A 150 1.10 -15.02 9.50
CA GLU A 150 0.44 -16.16 8.86
C GLU A 150 -0.98 -15.74 8.44
N PRO A 151 -1.36 -15.92 7.17
CA PRO A 151 -2.71 -15.61 6.72
C PRO A 151 -3.75 -16.46 7.47
N ILE A 152 -4.89 -15.85 7.78
CA ILE A 152 -6.01 -16.58 8.39
C ILE A 152 -6.52 -17.60 7.37
N GLY A 153 -6.52 -18.89 7.75
CA GLY A 153 -6.87 -19.99 6.85
C GLY A 153 -5.68 -20.62 6.13
N GLY A 154 -4.46 -20.15 6.38
CA GLY A 154 -3.21 -20.69 5.84
C GLY A 154 -2.75 -20.02 4.54
N ALA A 155 -1.48 -20.26 4.21
CA ALA A 155 -0.85 -19.74 3.01
C ALA A 155 -1.38 -20.41 1.72
N ASN A 156 -1.75 -19.59 0.74
CA ASN A 156 -2.14 -20.03 -0.59
C ASN A 156 -0.92 -20.52 -1.38
N GLN A 157 -1.07 -21.66 -2.04
CA GLN A 157 0.02 -22.25 -2.84
C GLN A 157 0.33 -21.45 -4.11
N ASN A 158 -0.58 -20.60 -4.58
CA ASN A 158 -0.40 -19.76 -5.77
C ASN A 158 0.30 -18.41 -5.49
N VAL A 159 0.99 -18.28 -4.36
CA VAL A 159 1.86 -17.13 -4.05
C VAL A 159 3.28 -17.62 -3.81
N ARG A 160 4.25 -16.88 -4.36
CA ARG A 160 5.68 -17.10 -4.14
C ARG A 160 6.32 -15.84 -3.63
N LEU A 161 6.98 -15.96 -2.48
CA LEU A 161 7.78 -14.90 -1.90
C LEU A 161 9.22 -15.08 -2.36
N VAL A 162 9.83 -14.02 -2.88
CA VAL A 162 11.24 -13.99 -3.27
C VAL A 162 12.06 -13.16 -2.29
N PRO A 163 13.37 -13.39 -2.16
CA PRO A 163 14.22 -12.60 -1.28
C PRO A 163 14.10 -11.10 -1.57
N ALA A 164 13.84 -10.31 -0.52
CA ALA A 164 13.82 -8.85 -0.59
C ALA A 164 15.18 -8.30 -1.08
N PRO A 165 15.20 -7.09 -1.69
CA PRO A 165 16.44 -6.46 -2.15
C PRO A 165 17.41 -6.09 -1.03
N ASP A 166 17.00 -6.19 0.24
CA ASP A 166 17.94 -6.05 1.33
C ASP A 166 18.95 -7.21 1.35
N SER A 167 18.45 -8.43 1.10
CA SER A 167 19.26 -9.64 0.96
C SER A 167 19.95 -9.76 -0.40
N VAL A 168 19.41 -9.10 -1.43
CA VAL A 168 19.88 -9.19 -2.82
C VAL A 168 20.09 -7.79 -3.42
N LYS A 169 21.34 -7.37 -3.57
CA LYS A 169 21.68 -6.03 -4.10
C LYS A 169 21.85 -5.97 -5.62
N ASP A 170 21.95 -7.12 -6.30
CA ASP A 170 22.05 -7.20 -7.77
C ASP A 170 20.67 -7.43 -8.41
N GLY A 171 20.23 -6.50 -9.26
CA GLY A 171 18.95 -6.59 -9.98
C GLY A 171 18.83 -7.80 -10.89
N ARG A 172 19.95 -8.33 -11.43
CA ARG A 172 19.94 -9.57 -12.22
C ARG A 172 19.71 -10.79 -11.34
N GLU A 173 20.27 -10.79 -10.13
CA GLU A 173 20.00 -11.83 -9.15
C GLU A 173 18.55 -11.82 -8.70
N PHE A 174 18.02 -10.64 -8.39
CA PHE A 174 16.61 -10.48 -8.05
C PHE A 174 15.72 -11.03 -9.18
N ALA A 175 15.99 -10.65 -10.44
CA ALA A 175 15.28 -11.20 -11.59
C ALA A 175 15.42 -12.72 -11.75
N ARG A 176 16.54 -13.34 -11.35
CA ARG A 176 16.70 -14.82 -11.33
C ARG A 176 15.75 -15.48 -10.33
N HIS A 177 15.54 -14.89 -9.15
CA HIS A 177 14.56 -15.39 -8.18
C HIS A 177 13.13 -15.31 -8.73
N ILE A 178 12.79 -14.19 -9.37
CA ILE A 178 11.50 -14.02 -10.07
C ILE A 178 11.33 -15.07 -11.16
N ALA A 179 12.35 -15.33 -11.99
CA ALA A 179 12.28 -16.32 -13.06
C ALA A 179 11.99 -17.73 -12.53
N ARG A 180 12.67 -18.15 -11.45
CA ARG A 180 12.41 -19.46 -10.82
C ARG A 180 10.97 -19.58 -10.29
N ALA A 181 10.42 -18.51 -9.72
CA ALA A 181 9.05 -18.51 -9.25
C ALA A 181 8.05 -18.58 -10.42
N ILE A 182 8.34 -17.90 -11.55
CA ILE A 182 7.54 -18.01 -12.78
C ILE A 182 7.56 -19.44 -13.30
N ASP A 183 8.74 -20.06 -13.44
CA ASP A 183 8.88 -21.43 -13.94
C ASP A 183 8.07 -22.41 -13.06
N TRP A 184 8.18 -22.27 -11.74
CA TRP A 184 7.40 -23.07 -10.79
C TRP A 184 5.88 -22.92 -10.96
N PHE A 185 5.37 -21.70 -11.18
CA PHE A 185 3.93 -21.52 -11.42
C PHE A 185 3.44 -22.17 -12.71
N GLU A 186 4.26 -22.20 -13.75
CA GLU A 186 3.92 -22.87 -15.01
C GLU A 186 3.97 -24.40 -14.85
N GLU A 187 4.95 -24.94 -14.11
CA GLU A 187 5.07 -26.38 -13.81
C GLU A 187 3.88 -26.91 -13.00
N GLU A 188 3.39 -26.16 -12.03
CA GLU A 188 2.28 -26.55 -11.16
C GLU A 188 0.89 -26.22 -11.75
N GLY A 189 0.85 -25.60 -12.93
CA GLY A 189 -0.40 -25.26 -13.62
C GLY A 189 -1.16 -24.04 -13.07
N TYR A 190 -0.57 -23.27 -12.15
CA TYR A 190 -1.15 -22.00 -11.69
C TYR A 190 -1.06 -20.89 -12.75
N GLY A 191 0.03 -20.92 -13.53
CA GLY A 191 0.45 -19.87 -14.44
C GLY A 191 0.85 -18.56 -13.73
N PHE A 192 1.76 -17.81 -14.32
CA PHE A 192 2.16 -16.50 -13.78
C PHE A 192 1.21 -15.35 -14.16
N ALA A 193 0.52 -14.77 -13.16
CA ALA A 193 -0.39 -13.63 -13.33
C ALA A 193 0.33 -12.27 -13.18
N GLY A 194 1.20 -12.13 -12.19
CA GLY A 194 1.92 -10.87 -12.00
C GLY A 194 2.83 -10.80 -10.79
N LEU A 195 3.61 -9.72 -10.76
CA LEU A 195 4.49 -9.31 -9.68
C LEU A 195 3.92 -8.04 -9.05
N ILE A 196 3.81 -8.02 -7.72
CA ILE A 196 3.49 -6.83 -6.94
C ILE A 196 4.68 -6.47 -6.05
N LEU A 197 5.02 -5.18 -5.99
CA LEU A 197 6.09 -4.65 -5.16
C LEU A 197 5.86 -3.17 -4.82
N ASP A 198 6.42 -2.74 -3.69
CA ASP A 198 6.67 -1.33 -3.41
C ASP A 198 7.96 -0.94 -4.15
N PRO A 199 7.94 0.02 -5.09
CA PRO A 199 9.12 0.39 -5.87
C PRO A 199 10.23 1.04 -5.02
N PHE A 200 9.89 1.56 -3.84
CA PHE A 200 10.86 2.11 -2.88
C PHE A 200 11.26 1.12 -1.80
N PHE A 201 10.61 -0.05 -1.73
CA PHE A 201 10.93 -1.13 -0.79
C PHE A 201 10.93 -0.65 0.68
N ALA A 202 9.94 0.15 1.05
CA ALA A 202 9.85 0.78 2.37
C ALA A 202 9.67 -0.24 3.48
N ASN A 203 8.89 -1.30 3.23
CA ASN A 203 8.71 -2.39 4.20
C ASN A 203 9.96 -3.27 4.30
N GLU A 204 10.69 -3.42 3.21
CA GLU A 204 11.90 -4.21 3.12
C GLU A 204 13.11 -3.52 3.79
N GLY A 205 12.94 -2.28 4.27
CA GLY A 205 13.94 -1.58 5.08
C GLY A 205 14.74 -0.52 4.33
N PHE A 206 14.19 0.05 3.25
CA PHE A 206 14.87 1.08 2.44
C PHE A 206 16.23 0.63 1.89
N PRO A 207 16.30 -0.51 1.19
CA PRO A 207 17.55 -1.02 0.64
C PRO A 207 18.13 -0.03 -0.37
N SER A 208 19.43 0.28 -0.23
CA SER A 208 20.16 0.99 -1.28
C SER A 208 20.39 0.08 -2.47
N VAL A 209 19.64 0.31 -3.54
CA VAL A 209 19.73 -0.42 -4.82
C VAL A 209 20.04 0.56 -5.95
N ALA A 210 20.62 0.07 -7.05
CA ALA A 210 20.87 0.89 -8.22
C ALA A 210 19.56 1.38 -8.87
N ALA A 211 19.57 2.54 -9.52
CA ALA A 211 18.39 3.10 -10.17
C ALA A 211 17.76 2.16 -11.23
N ASP A 212 18.58 1.32 -11.87
CA ASP A 212 18.15 0.33 -12.86
C ASP A 212 17.90 -1.07 -12.28
N PHE A 213 17.91 -1.22 -10.95
CA PHE A 213 17.77 -2.51 -10.26
C PHE A 213 16.55 -3.33 -10.74
N LEU A 214 15.41 -2.67 -10.95
CA LEU A 214 14.18 -3.33 -11.41
C LEU A 214 14.12 -3.58 -12.91
N ALA A 215 15.01 -3.00 -13.73
CA ALA A 215 14.93 -3.09 -15.19
C ALA A 215 14.98 -4.54 -15.72
N PRO A 216 15.87 -5.43 -15.23
CA PRO A 216 15.86 -6.84 -15.62
C PRO A 216 14.55 -7.54 -15.27
N THR A 217 13.99 -7.25 -14.10
CA THR A 217 12.72 -7.82 -13.60
C THR A 217 11.54 -7.37 -14.46
N VAL A 218 11.41 -6.07 -14.75
CA VAL A 218 10.33 -5.56 -15.60
C VAL A 218 10.37 -6.19 -17.00
N LYS A 219 11.57 -6.34 -17.58
CA LYS A 219 11.74 -7.01 -18.89
C LYS A 219 11.32 -8.48 -18.83
N LEU A 220 11.67 -9.19 -17.76
CA LEU A 220 11.29 -10.58 -17.54
C LEU A 220 9.78 -10.75 -17.41
N VAL A 221 9.12 -9.94 -16.57
CA VAL A 221 7.66 -10.01 -16.35
C VAL A 221 6.90 -9.77 -17.66
N LYS A 222 7.30 -8.76 -18.45
CA LYS A 222 6.73 -8.49 -19.78
C LYS A 222 6.89 -9.68 -20.73
N ARG A 223 8.07 -10.30 -20.77
CA ARG A 223 8.32 -11.49 -21.61
C ARG A 223 7.45 -12.68 -21.19
N ALA A 224 7.21 -12.84 -19.89
CA ALA A 224 6.34 -13.89 -19.34
C ALA A 224 4.83 -13.58 -19.48
N ARG A 225 4.47 -12.43 -20.08
CA ARG A 225 3.08 -11.96 -20.25
C ARG A 225 2.32 -11.79 -18.92
N GLY A 226 3.03 -11.54 -17.82
CA GLY A 226 2.45 -11.13 -16.54
C GLY A 226 2.37 -9.61 -16.41
N LEU A 227 1.71 -9.14 -15.36
CA LEU A 227 1.64 -7.72 -15.03
C LEU A 227 2.65 -7.34 -13.94
N VAL A 228 3.15 -6.10 -14.01
CA VAL A 228 3.85 -5.45 -12.89
C VAL A 228 2.86 -4.52 -12.21
N ILE A 229 2.65 -4.72 -10.91
CA ILE A 229 1.80 -3.89 -10.05
C ILE A 229 2.75 -3.12 -9.13
N ALA A 230 2.86 -1.81 -9.34
CA ALA A 230 3.60 -0.91 -8.46
C ALA A 230 2.68 -0.46 -7.32
N ASP A 231 2.94 -0.91 -6.10
CA ASP A 231 2.23 -0.47 -4.90
C ASP A 231 2.86 0.86 -4.42
N GLU A 232 2.23 1.95 -4.84
CA GLU A 232 2.65 3.33 -4.54
C GLU A 232 2.07 3.86 -3.22
N VAL A 233 1.52 3.01 -2.33
CA VAL A 233 0.95 3.46 -1.04
C VAL A 233 1.99 4.16 -0.17
N GLN A 234 3.25 3.73 -0.24
CA GLN A 234 4.36 4.34 0.49
C GLN A 234 5.06 5.45 -0.32
N PRO A 235 5.56 5.19 -1.55
CA PRO A 235 6.35 6.18 -2.29
C PRO A 235 5.57 7.20 -3.11
N GLY A 236 4.26 6.99 -3.30
CA GLY A 236 3.43 7.82 -4.14
C GLY A 236 3.34 9.27 -3.68
N PHE A 237 2.73 10.10 -4.54
CA PHE A 237 2.51 11.54 -4.27
C PHE A 237 3.79 12.33 -3.93
N GLY A 238 4.95 11.88 -4.41
CA GLY A 238 6.22 12.58 -4.22
C GLY A 238 6.92 12.32 -2.88
N ALA A 239 6.50 11.27 -2.15
CA ALA A 239 7.17 10.83 -0.92
C ALA A 239 8.57 10.25 -1.17
N ALA A 240 8.80 9.67 -2.36
CA ALA A 240 10.12 9.27 -2.84
C ALA A 240 10.47 10.02 -4.13
N HIS A 241 11.75 10.39 -4.29
CA HIS A 241 12.28 10.78 -5.59
C HIS A 241 12.50 9.50 -6.41
N ALA A 242 11.64 9.29 -7.40
CA ALA A 242 11.83 8.27 -8.44
C ALA A 242 12.97 8.68 -9.40
#